data_AF-A0A5E4FMB9-F1
#
_entry.id   AF-A0A5E4FMB9-F1
#
_cell.length_a   1.000
_cell.length_b   1.000
_cell.length_c   1.000
_cell.angle_alpha   90.00
_cell.angle_beta   90.00
_cell.angle_gamma   90.00
#
_symmetry.space_group_name_H-M   'P 1'
#
loop_
_entity.id
_entity.type
_entity.pdbx_description
1 polymer ?
#
loop_
_entity_poly.entity_id
_entity_poly.type
_entity_poly.pdbx_seq_one_letter_code
_entity_poly.pdbx_strand_id
1 'polypeptide(L)' 'MPLSGFGVAKVLDSGHPEFKEGDLVWGTTGWEEYSLITEPEQFFKIHHTDVPLS' A
#
# COMPACT_ATOMS: atom_id res chain seq x y z
N MET A 1 -16.89 3.94 -9.61
CA MET A 1 -15.71 3.49 -8.84
C MET A 1 -14.52 4.29 -9.33
N PRO A 2 -13.60 4.73 -8.46
CA PRO A 2 -12.37 5.39 -8.89
C PRO A 2 -11.60 4.49 -9.87
N LEU A 3 -10.76 5.08 -10.70
CA LEU A 3 -9.85 4.32 -11.56
C LEU A 3 -8.87 3.57 -10.66
N SER A 4 -8.61 2.29 -10.94
CA SER A 4 -7.65 1.48 -10.20
C SER A 4 -6.39 1.23 -11.02
N GLY A 5 -5.25 1.16 -10.36
CA GLY A 5 -3.98 0.82 -11.00
C GLY A 5 -2.91 0.47 -9.97
N PHE A 6 -1.73 0.09 -10.44
CA PHE A 6 -0.59 -0.14 -9.54
C PHE A 6 -0.14 1.18 -8.91
N GLY A 7 0.01 1.17 -7.60
CA GLY A 7 0.46 2.32 -6.83
C GLY A 7 1.26 1.91 -5.60
N VAL A 8 1.91 2.90 -5.00
CA VAL A 8 2.57 2.79 -3.70
C VAL A 8 1.74 3.59 -2.70
N ALA A 9 1.48 3.01 -1.54
CA ALA A 9 0.70 3.62 -0.48
C ALA A 9 1.41 3.47 0.87
N LYS A 10 1.06 4.34 1.81
CA LYS A 10 1.45 4.23 3.21
C LYS A 10 0.26 3.72 4.01
N VAL A 11 0.47 2.69 4.84
CA VAL A 11 -0.55 2.18 5.75
C VAL A 11 -0.82 3.22 6.84
N LEU A 12 -2.08 3.59 7.03
CA LEU A 12 -2.53 4.51 8.08
C LEU A 12 -3.17 3.77 9.26
N ASP A 13 -3.86 2.66 8.97
CA ASP A 13 -4.42 1.74 9.95
C ASP A 13 -4.53 0.35 9.31
N SER A 14 -4.50 -0.71 10.11
CA SER A 14 -4.56 -2.09 9.62
C SER A 14 -5.09 -3.05 10.68
N GLY A 15 -6.08 -3.86 10.28
CA GLY A 15 -6.49 -5.06 11.02
C GLY A 15 -5.69 -6.31 10.66
N HIS A 16 -4.81 -6.26 9.65
CA HIS A 16 -4.05 -7.40 9.17
C HIS A 16 -2.67 -7.46 9.86
N PRO A 17 -2.24 -8.59 10.44
CA PRO A 17 -1.08 -8.68 11.33
C PRO A 17 0.27 -8.36 10.64
N GLU A 18 0.34 -8.51 9.32
CA GLU A 18 1.57 -8.27 8.55
C GLU A 18 1.77 -6.80 8.15
N PHE A 19 0.70 -5.99 8.21
CA PHE A 19 0.73 -4.56 7.85
C PHE A 19 0.51 -3.72 9.09
N LYS A 20 1.37 -2.73 9.30
CA LYS A 20 1.33 -1.81 10.44
C LYS A 20 1.32 -0.38 9.94
N GLU A 21 0.77 0.52 10.75
CA GLU A 21 0.84 1.96 10.47
C GLU A 21 2.28 2.39 10.15
N GLY A 22 2.43 3.16 9.07
CA GLY A 22 3.73 3.63 8.58
C GLY A 22 4.41 2.72 7.56
N ASP A 23 3.96 1.47 7.40
CA ASP A 23 4.49 0.59 6.36
C ASP A 23 4.22 1.16 4.96
N LEU A 24 5.23 1.09 4.09
CA LEU A 24 5.05 1.34 2.66
C LEU A 24 4.71 0.02 1.98
N VAL A 25 3.66 0.06 1.15
CA VAL A 25 3.17 -1.11 0.41
C VAL A 25 2.95 -0.74 -1.04
N TRP A 26 2.99 -1.75 -1.92
CA TRP A 26 2.60 -1.57 -3.32
C TRP A 26 1.65 -2.68 -3.77
N GLY A 27 0.77 -2.33 -4.71
CA GLY A 27 -0.30 -3.20 -5.19
C GLY A 27 -1.31 -2.41 -6.02
N THR A 28 -2.45 -3.04 -6.34
CA THR A 28 -3.53 -2.38 -7.08
C THR A 28 -4.37 -1.52 -6.13
N THR A 29 -4.34 -0.20 -6.30
CA THR A 29 -5.07 0.77 -5.47
C THR A 29 -5.92 1.71 -6.32
N GLY A 30 -6.90 2.38 -5.71
CA GLY A 30 -7.67 3.45 -6.33
C GLY A 30 -6.84 4.73 -6.54
N TRP A 31 -7.17 5.47 -7.59
CA TRP A 31 -6.65 6.82 -7.83
C TRP A 31 -7.44 7.83 -6.99
N GLU A 32 -7.09 7.88 -5.72
CA GLU A 32 -7.71 8.70 -4.69
C GLU A 32 -6.71 8.93 -3.55
N GLU A 33 -7.01 9.83 -2.63
CA GLU A 33 -6.10 10.15 -1.51
C GLU A 33 -6.07 9.04 -0.45
N TYR A 34 -7.17 8.31 -0.27
CA TYR A 34 -7.32 7.26 0.72
C TYR A 34 -8.15 6.11 0.15
N SER A 35 -7.65 4.89 0.25
CA SER A 35 -8.37 3.67 -0.16
C SER A 35 -8.50 2.71 1.02
N LEU A 36 -9.69 2.13 1.21
CA LEU A 36 -9.87 0.99 2.10
C LEU A 36 -9.61 -0.30 1.33
N ILE A 37 -8.60 -1.07 1.75
CA ILE A 37 -8.20 -2.30 1.07
C ILE A 37 -8.75 -3.51 1.83
N THR A 38 -9.66 -4.23 1.20
CA THR A 38 -10.35 -5.39 1.79
C THR A 38 -9.66 -6.72 1.54
N GLU A 39 -8.75 -6.77 0.55
CA GLU A 39 -7.94 -7.95 0.19
C GLU A 39 -6.45 -7.62 0.35
N PRO A 40 -5.96 -7.41 1.60
CA PRO A 40 -4.60 -6.95 1.87
C PRO A 40 -3.51 -7.95 1.42
N GLU A 41 -3.85 -9.22 1.20
CA GLU A 41 -2.94 -10.27 0.74
C GLU A 41 -2.41 -10.03 -0.69
N GLN A 42 -3.08 -9.15 -1.46
CA GLN A 42 -2.65 -8.74 -2.79
C GLN A 42 -1.60 -7.62 -2.77
N PHE A 43 -1.28 -7.09 -1.59
CA PHE A 43 -0.29 -6.03 -1.40
C PHE A 43 1.03 -6.60 -0.91
N PHE A 44 2.11 -5.94 -1.33
CA PHE A 44 3.47 -6.31 -0.96
C PHE A 44 4.10 -5.20 -0.15
N LYS A 45 4.64 -5.54 1.02
CA LYS A 45 5.39 -4.61 1.86
C LYS A 45 6.74 -4.28 1.23
N ILE A 46 7.06 -3.00 1.17
CA ILE A 46 8.36 -2.50 0.71
C ILE A 46 9.33 -2.54 1.90
N HIS A 47 10.32 -3.43 1.84
CA HIS A 47 11.32 -3.59 2.91
C HIS A 47 12.57 -2.72 2.73
N HIS A 48 12.85 -2.31 1.50
CA HIS A 48 14.06 -1.57 1.14
C HIS A 48 13.69 -0.15 0.71
N THR A 49 13.69 0.78 1.67
CA THR A 49 13.39 2.20 1.43
C THR A 49 14.63 3.03 1.10
N ASP A 50 15.82 2.50 1.43
CA ASP A 50 17.08 3.25 1.34
C ASP A 50 17.81 3.04 0.01
N VAL A 51 17.07 2.62 -1.03
CA VAL A 51 17.62 2.46 -2.37
C VAL A 51 17.62 3.83 -3.04
N PRO A 52 18.78 4.34 -3.50
CA PRO A 52 18.81 5.60 -4.21
C PRO A 52 17.93 5.51 -5.46
N LEU A 53 17.07 6.51 -5.68
CA LEU A 53 16.45 6.69 -6.99
C LEU A 53 17.57 6.97 -7.98
N SER A 54 17.76 6.03 -8.92
CA SER A 54 18.76 6.04 -10.00
C SER A 54 18.81 7.36 -10.77
#